data_AF-A0AAW9EDJ6-F1
#
_entry.id   AF-A0AAW9EDJ6-F1
#
_cell.length_a   1.000
_cell.length_b   1.000
_cell.length_c   1.000
_cell.angle_alpha   90.00
_cell.angle_beta   90.00
_cell.angle_gamma   90.00
#
_symmetry.space_group_name_H-M   'P 1'
#
loop_
_entity.id
_entity.type
_entity.pdbx_description
1 polymer ?
#
loop_
_entity_poly.entity_id
_entity_poly.type
_entity_poly.pdbx_seq_one_letter_code
_entity_poly.pdbx_strand_id
1 'polypeptide(L)' 'MYRFQNDYNEIAHPAVMKAITDTVGQRYDGYGMDTLCHQAKELIKQRIKQPEAQIHFFNGGTITNLTAISHFLRPHQAVI' A
#
# COMPACT_ATOMS: atom_id res chain seq x y z
N MET A 1 24.35 -17.32 -7.09
CA MET A 1 23.59 -17.52 -8.34
C MET A 1 22.67 -16.34 -8.52
N TYR A 2 22.74 -15.61 -9.64
CA TYR A 2 21.84 -14.47 -9.90
C TYR A 2 20.50 -14.97 -10.46
N ARG A 3 19.40 -14.33 -10.04
CA ARG A 3 18.02 -14.66 -10.42
C ARG A 3 17.38 -13.42 -11.05
N PHE A 4 16.98 -13.52 -12.32
CA PHE A 4 16.44 -12.41 -13.14
C PHE A 4 14.98 -12.61 -13.56
N GLN A 5 14.21 -13.45 -12.84
CA GLN A 5 12.85 -13.81 -13.22
C GLN A 5 11.82 -12.71 -12.97
N ASN A 6 11.97 -11.97 -11.86
CA ASN A 6 11.08 -10.90 -11.45
C ASN A 6 11.76 -10.02 -10.38
N ASP A 7 11.08 -8.93 -10.01
CA ASP A 7 11.49 -7.90 -9.05
C ASP A 7 10.92 -8.08 -7.64
N TYR A 8 10.21 -9.17 -7.37
CA TYR A 8 9.59 -9.51 -6.07
C TYR A 8 10.06 -10.87 -5.51
N ASN A 9 11.24 -11.33 -5.93
CA ASN A 9 11.89 -12.55 -5.43
C ASN A 9 12.67 -12.32 -4.12
N GLU A 10 12.76 -11.07 -3.68
CA GLU A 10 13.39 -10.67 -2.41
C GLU A 10 12.32 -10.10 -1.48
N ILE A 11 12.59 -10.09 -0.17
CA ILE A 11 11.58 -9.73 0.85
C ILE A 11 11.29 -8.22 0.83
N ALA A 12 12.28 -7.40 1.18
CA ALA A 12 12.18 -5.95 1.23
C ALA A 12 13.57 -5.30 1.39
N HIS A 13 13.65 -4.00 1.17
CA HIS A 13 14.85 -3.22 1.48
C HIS A 13 15.17 -3.28 3.00
N PRO A 14 16.45 -3.40 3.43
CA PRO A 14 16.82 -3.53 4.85
C PRO A 14 16.23 -2.46 5.78
N ALA A 15 16.09 -1.22 5.29
CA ALA A 15 15.45 -0.13 6.05
C ALA A 15 13.97 -0.41 6.39
N VAL A 16 13.24 -1.08 5.50
CA VAL A 16 11.83 -1.48 5.75
C VAL A 16 11.80 -2.58 6.80
N MET A 17 12.69 -3.58 6.69
CA MET A 17 12.79 -4.65 7.69
C MET A 17 13.16 -4.11 9.07
N LYS A 18 14.07 -3.13 9.13
CA LYS A 18 14.41 -2.45 10.37
C LYS A 18 13.19 -1.70 10.94
N ALA A 19 12.46 -0.95 10.12
CA ALA A 19 11.27 -0.24 10.57
C ALA A 19 10.22 -1.19 11.17
N ILE A 20 9.99 -2.36 10.56
CA ILE A 20 9.11 -3.41 11.10
C ILE A 20 9.65 -3.98 12.41
N THR A 21 10.96 -4.23 12.50
CA THR A 21 11.57 -4.78 13.72
C THR A 21 11.51 -3.78 14.88
N ASP A 22 11.67 -2.49 14.59
CA ASP A 22 11.59 -1.42 15.59
C ASP A 22 10.17 -1.28 16.19
N THR A 23 9.14 -1.87 15.57
CA THR A 23 7.77 -1.89 16.12
C THR A 23 7.52 -3.03 17.12
N VAL A 24 8.49 -3.89 17.40
CA VAL A 24 8.33 -5.00 18.34
C VAL A 24 7.85 -4.50 19.71
N GLY A 25 6.81 -5.14 20.25
CA GLY A 25 6.20 -4.79 21.53
C GLY A 25 5.19 -3.64 21.47
N GLN A 26 5.07 -2.95 20.33
CA GLN A 26 4.03 -1.94 20.12
C GLN A 26 2.68 -2.62 19.78
N ARG A 27 1.59 -1.90 20.05
CA ARG A 27 0.22 -2.32 19.69
C ARG A 27 -0.39 -1.25 18.80
N TYR A 28 -1.07 -1.70 17.76
CA TYR A 28 -1.70 -0.85 16.76
C TYR A 28 -3.16 -1.25 16.58
N ASP A 29 -3.98 -0.26 16.26
CA ASP A 29 -5.37 -0.51 15.87
C ASP A 29 -5.43 -1.23 14.51
N GLY A 30 -6.49 -2.01 14.32
CA GLY A 30 -6.70 -2.76 13.08
C GLY A 30 -7.19 -1.90 11.91
N TYR A 31 -7.36 -2.55 10.75
CA TYR A 31 -8.07 -2.00 9.58
C TYR A 31 -7.51 -0.69 9.01
N GLY A 32 -6.20 -0.44 9.18
CA GLY A 32 -5.53 0.75 8.65
C GLY A 32 -5.89 2.06 9.36
N MET A 33 -6.36 1.94 10.60
CA MET A 33 -6.71 3.05 11.51
C MET A 33 -5.57 3.38 12.49
N ASP A 34 -4.42 2.72 12.36
CA ASP A 34 -3.26 2.94 13.21
C ASP A 34 -2.44 4.18 12.84
N THR A 35 -1.57 4.58 13.77
CA THR A 35 -0.72 5.76 13.65
C THR A 35 0.26 5.69 12.48
N LEU A 36 0.78 4.52 12.12
CA LEU A 36 1.71 4.36 11.00
C LEU A 36 0.99 4.57 9.68
N CYS A 37 -0.19 3.97 9.53
CA CYS A 37 -1.06 4.21 8.38
C CYS A 37 -1.40 5.70 8.24
N HIS A 38 -1.77 6.38 9.33
CA HIS A 38 -2.05 7.82 9.29
C HIS A 38 -0.83 8.65 8.85
N GLN A 39 0.35 8.40 9.41
CA GLN A 39 1.59 9.09 9.02
C GLN A 39 1.94 8.83 7.55
N ALA A 40 1.82 7.58 7.08
CA ALA A 40 2.08 7.23 5.70
C ALA A 40 1.12 7.94 4.72
N LYS A 41 -0.18 8.04 5.07
CA LYS A 41 -1.17 8.79 4.26
C LYS A 41 -0.75 10.25 4.08
N GLU A 42 -0.30 10.92 5.15
CA GLU A 42 0.13 12.32 5.08
C GLU A 42 1.40 12.51 4.25
N LEU A 43 2.40 11.62 4.41
CA LEU A 43 3.61 11.65 3.58
C LEU A 43 3.30 11.44 2.09
N ILE A 44 2.39 10.52 1.77
CA ILE A 44 1.96 10.27 0.38
C ILE A 44 1.26 11.52 -0.18
N LYS A 45 0.27 12.08 0.53
CA LYS A 45 -0.45 13.31 0.12
C LYS A 45 0.49 14.46 -0.18
N GLN A 46 1.47 14.70 0.71
CA GLN A 46 2.51 15.71 0.50
C GLN A 46 3.35 15.41 -0.75
N ARG A 47 3.78 14.15 -0.91
CA ARG A 47 4.64 13.71 -2.02
C ARG A 47 3.96 13.81 -3.39
N ILE A 48 2.64 13.60 -3.45
CA ILE A 48 1.83 13.73 -4.68
C ILE A 48 1.22 15.11 -4.85
N LYS A 49 1.40 16.02 -3.88
CA LYS A 49 0.85 17.39 -3.85
C LYS A 49 -0.68 17.42 -3.99
N GLN A 50 -1.37 16.48 -3.35
CA GLN A 50 -2.84 16.40 -3.32
C GLN A 50 -3.30 16.20 -1.87
N PRO A 51 -3.50 17.28 -1.10
CA PRO A 51 -3.86 17.17 0.32
C PRO A 51 -5.23 16.51 0.55
N GLU A 52 -6.15 16.66 -0.40
CA GLU A 52 -7.51 16.11 -0.35
C GLU A 52 -7.60 14.67 -0.87
N ALA A 53 -6.50 14.06 -1.32
CA ALA A 53 -6.52 12.70 -1.83
C ALA A 53 -6.91 11.70 -0.73
N GLN A 54 -7.85 10.81 -1.05
CA GLN A 54 -8.18 9.66 -0.21
C GLN A 54 -7.18 8.53 -0.46
N ILE A 55 -6.48 8.12 0.59
CA ILE A 55 -5.44 7.08 0.52
C ILE A 55 -5.92 5.84 1.29
N HIS A 56 -6.00 4.71 0.58
CA HIS A 56 -6.40 3.41 1.09
C HIS A 56 -5.29 2.38 0.80
N PHE A 57 -4.93 1.56 1.78
CA PHE A 57 -3.87 0.56 1.66
C PHE A 57 -4.44 -0.81 1.31
N PHE A 58 -3.81 -1.49 0.36
CA PHE A 58 -4.14 -2.83 -0.11
C PHE A 58 -2.87 -3.69 -0.14
N ASN A 59 -3.00 -5.00 0.05
CA ASN A 59 -1.86 -5.92 0.14
C ASN A 59 -1.30 -6.39 -1.22
N GLY A 60 -1.83 -5.92 -2.35
CA GLY A 60 -1.32 -6.32 -3.67
C GLY A 60 -1.98 -5.62 -4.85
N GLY A 61 -1.31 -5.67 -6.00
CA GLY A 61 -1.75 -4.98 -7.22
C GLY A 61 -3.07 -5.53 -7.79
N THR A 62 -3.23 -6.86 -7.86
CA THR A 62 -4.43 -7.50 -8.44
C THR A 62 -5.71 -7.05 -7.75
N ILE A 63 -5.75 -7.08 -6.41
CA ILE A 63 -6.94 -6.65 -5.66
C ILE A 63 -7.14 -5.14 -5.73
N THR A 64 -6.07 -4.35 -5.81
CA THR A 64 -6.17 -2.89 -5.96
C THR A 64 -6.85 -2.54 -7.28
N ASN A 65 -6.42 -3.17 -8.38
CA ASN A 65 -7.02 -2.98 -9.69
C ASN A 65 -8.48 -3.42 -9.71
N LEU A 66 -8.78 -4.62 -9.19
CA LEU A 66 -10.14 -5.14 -9.10
C LEU A 66 -11.06 -4.18 -8.33
N THR A 67 -10.64 -3.75 -7.13
CA THR A 67 -11.44 -2.85 -6.28
C THR A 67 -11.65 -1.50 -6.94
N ALA A 68 -10.61 -0.89 -7.52
CA ALA A 68 -10.72 0.39 -8.21
C ALA A 68 -11.67 0.31 -9.41
N ILE A 69 -11.51 -0.69 -10.28
CA ILE A 69 -12.38 -0.90 -11.44
C ILE A 69 -13.83 -1.11 -11.01
N SER A 70 -14.05 -1.95 -9.99
CA SER A 70 -15.40 -2.24 -9.47
C SER A 70 -16.07 -1.01 -8.86
N HIS A 71 -15.28 -0.07 -8.31
CA HIS A 71 -15.78 1.18 -7.77
C HIS A 71 -16.11 2.20 -8.88
N PHE A 72 -15.30 2.27 -9.94
CA PHE A 72 -15.47 3.25 -11.01
C PHE A 72 -16.52 2.86 -12.05
N LEU A 73 -16.70 1.57 -12.31
CA LEU A 73 -17.53 1.09 -13.41
C LEU A 73 -18.87 0.50 -12.94
N ARG A 74 -19.93 0.79 -13.70
CA ARG A 74 -21.22 0.10 -13.63
C ARG A 74 -21.12 -1.27 -14.31
N PRO A 75 -22.06 -2.21 -14.05
CA PRO A 75 -21.98 -3.57 -14.60
C PRO A 75 -21.91 -3.70 -16.13
N HIS A 76 -22.34 -2.66 -16.88
CA HIS A 76 -22.32 -2.64 -18.34
C HIS A 76 -21.14 -1.84 -18.93
N GLN A 77 -20.28 -1.25 -18.10
CA GLN A 77 -19.08 -0.54 -18.53
C GLN A 77 -17.86 -1.48 -18.53
N ALA A 78 -16.86 -1.17 -19.33
CA ALA A 78 -15.66 -2.00 -19.51
C ALA A 78 -14.36 -1.18 -19.40
N VAL A 79 -13.26 -1.86 -19.11
CA VAL A 79 -11.88 -1.36 -19.12
C VAL A 79 -11.02 -2.29 -19.99
N ILE A 80 -10.02 -1.75 -20.68
CA ILE A 80 -9.07 -2.48 -21.54
C ILE A 80 -7.76 -2.65 -20.78
#